data_AF-A0A4R5GZ81-F1
#
_entry.id   AF-A0A4R5GZ81-F1
#
_cell.length_a   1.000
_cell.length_b   1.000
_cell.length_c   1.000
_cell.angle_alpha   90.00
_cell.angle_beta   90.00
_cell.angle_gamma   90.00
#
_symmetry.space_group_name_H-M   'P 1'
#
loop_
_entity.id
_entity.type
_entity.pdbx_description
1 polymer ?
#
loop_
_entity_poly.entity_id
_entity_poly.type
_entity_poly.pdbx_seq_one_letter_code
_entity_poly.pdbx_strand_id
1 'polypeptide(L)'
;MSFVPYSHAIDVKVDGTEDKAINENIAAHLAIIEPPTSCEISTSFNDLINDSVQKATQALGYYNVVISSIELSGEPCDKLRMKVEQGPQIIVDNVDVSLTIDGSDEKLQAAIDQFPAKVGEPLNQSSYSSAKTGLLSLSQLRGYFDAKFDEQEIRIDTEQNTASITLALNAGKRYQFGQLKLPQGIRAKALINQVLTFQPGEEYHAEKVAEFNQNLKLIGYFQQVVARPTLSKAADYQIPIEVIATEKPRDIFNVGGGVSTDTGPRVQFKWERPWVNLRGHSLSAEVFASTLEQNLRASYKIPLEDPLDNYLSFQVGFKAEDNNDTESETLTASAQRHWGSGQGSWSKIGFLRLEQESFTQGSADRQSTSLLIPGGTLSRRRSRGGLDINWGDRQRITIEGASKSLVSDIDLFRVSLESKWIRSYDKHRLTLRAELGAIATDDFNQVPSSLRYFAGGDQSIRGFGFENLSPVVDGELTGGRYLSVASVEYSYPLVPNWRIATFVDAGNASDDPFDDTAYSFGVGGSWLSPVGPIRLYLARGKSVTDQTIRLHFSMGPAL
;
A
#
# COMPACT_ATOMS: atom_id res chain seq x y z
N MET A 1 -40.90 18.86 -30.62
CA MET A 1 -40.85 18.46 -29.20
C MET A 1 -41.80 17.28 -29.02
N SER A 2 -41.30 16.05 -29.13
CA SER A 2 -42.04 14.87 -28.67
C SER A 2 -41.55 14.57 -27.26
N PHE A 3 -42.41 14.85 -26.28
CA PHE A 3 -42.21 14.41 -24.91
C PHE A 3 -42.24 12.88 -24.89
N VAL A 4 -41.13 12.26 -24.51
CA VAL A 4 -41.11 10.88 -24.04
C VAL A 4 -41.88 10.87 -22.72
N PRO A 5 -42.99 10.13 -22.57
CA PRO A 5 -43.67 10.06 -21.28
C PRO A 5 -42.74 9.35 -20.29
N TYR A 6 -42.61 9.93 -19.10
CA TYR A 6 -42.01 9.27 -17.95
C TYR A 6 -42.68 7.91 -17.76
N SER A 7 -41.92 6.82 -17.83
CA SER A 7 -42.42 5.50 -17.44
C SER A 7 -42.76 5.55 -15.95
N HIS A 8 -44.03 5.71 -15.63
CA HIS A 8 -44.51 5.53 -14.27
C HIS A 8 -44.34 4.05 -13.92
N ALA A 9 -43.37 3.75 -13.05
CA ALA A 9 -43.24 2.42 -12.47
C ALA A 9 -44.42 2.14 -11.55
N ILE A 10 -44.90 0.90 -11.55
CA ILE A 10 -45.98 0.47 -10.67
C ILE A 10 -45.51 0.45 -9.20
N ASP A 11 -46.27 1.08 -8.31
CA ASP A 11 -46.06 1.08 -6.86
C ASP A 11 -46.61 -0.21 -6.26
N VAL A 12 -45.70 -1.09 -5.82
CA VAL A 12 -46.03 -2.45 -5.41
C VAL A 12 -45.97 -2.59 -3.90
N LYS A 13 -47.07 -3.07 -3.31
CA LYS A 13 -47.11 -3.51 -1.92
C LYS A 13 -47.49 -4.98 -1.82
N VAL A 14 -46.60 -5.77 -1.25
CA VAL A 14 -46.77 -7.20 -1.02
C VAL A 14 -46.98 -7.44 0.47
N ASP A 15 -48.09 -8.07 0.84
CA ASP A 15 -48.42 -8.45 2.22
C ASP A 15 -48.62 -9.99 2.28
N GLY A 16 -48.12 -10.70 3.30
CA GLY A 16 -48.49 -12.12 3.50
C GLY A 16 -47.36 -13.11 3.81
N THR A 17 -46.10 -12.75 3.63
CA THR A 17 -44.96 -13.58 4.09
C THR A 17 -44.36 -13.03 5.39
N GLU A 18 -43.95 -13.90 6.32
CA GLU A 18 -43.24 -13.49 7.55
C GLU A 18 -41.81 -12.98 7.25
N ASP A 19 -41.23 -13.41 6.13
CA ASP A 19 -39.92 -12.99 5.64
C ASP A 19 -40.02 -11.72 4.78
N LYS A 20 -39.44 -10.61 5.28
CA LYS A 20 -39.40 -9.32 4.58
C LYS A 20 -38.59 -9.38 3.28
N ALA A 21 -37.57 -10.23 3.19
CA ALA A 21 -36.72 -10.32 2.02
C ALA A 21 -37.49 -10.81 0.78
N ILE A 22 -38.49 -11.67 0.97
CA ILE A 22 -39.36 -12.16 -0.10
C ILE A 22 -40.26 -11.04 -0.62
N ASN A 23 -40.91 -10.31 0.28
CA ASN A 23 -41.78 -9.20 -0.08
C ASN A 23 -41.01 -8.10 -0.84
N GLU A 24 -39.80 -7.77 -0.38
CA GLU A 24 -38.93 -6.79 -1.05
C GLU A 24 -38.46 -7.29 -2.42
N ASN A 25 -38.10 -8.58 -2.56
CA ASN A 25 -37.65 -9.12 -3.84
C ASN A 25 -38.79 -9.22 -4.87
N ILE A 26 -39.99 -9.60 -4.45
CA ILE A 26 -41.19 -9.61 -5.30
C ILE A 26 -41.53 -8.18 -5.75
N ALA A 27 -41.56 -7.22 -4.82
CA ALA A 27 -41.85 -5.83 -5.13
C ALA A 27 -40.84 -5.25 -6.14
N ALA A 28 -39.55 -5.56 -5.98
CA ALA A 28 -38.49 -5.11 -6.90
C ALA A 28 -38.66 -5.68 -8.32
N HIS A 29 -39.06 -6.95 -8.47
CA HIS A 29 -39.28 -7.55 -9.79
C HIS A 29 -40.54 -7.01 -10.48
N LEU A 30 -41.60 -6.75 -9.72
CA LEU A 30 -42.87 -6.25 -10.24
C LEU A 30 -42.83 -4.76 -10.58
N ALA A 31 -42.01 -3.95 -9.89
CA ALA A 31 -41.89 -2.51 -10.14
C ALA A 31 -41.40 -2.16 -11.57
N ILE A 32 -40.84 -3.12 -12.30
CA ILE A 32 -40.35 -2.97 -13.69
C ILE A 32 -41.50 -3.11 -14.71
N ILE A 33 -42.64 -3.66 -14.30
CA ILE A 33 -43.80 -3.86 -15.17
C ILE A 33 -44.50 -2.52 -15.43
N GLU A 34 -44.84 -2.25 -16.69
CA GLU A 34 -45.60 -1.06 -17.07
C GLU A 34 -47.06 -1.14 -16.54
N PRO A 35 -47.62 -0.05 -15.99
CA PRO A 35 -49.01 -0.02 -15.54
C PRO A 35 -49.98 -0.29 -16.69
N PRO A 36 -51.01 -1.12 -16.50
CA PRO A 36 -52.00 -1.36 -17.54
C PRO A 36 -52.89 -0.12 -17.75
N THR A 37 -53.52 -0.05 -18.92
CA THR A 37 -54.38 1.07 -19.30
C THR A 37 -55.74 1.09 -18.58
N SER A 38 -56.12 -0.01 -17.92
CA SER A 38 -57.33 -0.10 -17.09
C SER A 38 -57.02 -0.84 -15.80
N CYS A 39 -57.82 -0.57 -14.76
CA CYS A 39 -57.68 -1.21 -13.45
C CYS A 39 -58.32 -2.61 -13.42
N GLU A 40 -58.87 -3.08 -14.54
CA GLU A 40 -59.33 -4.46 -14.71
C GLU A 40 -58.14 -5.37 -15.00
N ILE A 41 -57.95 -6.38 -14.16
CA ILE A 41 -56.86 -7.34 -14.30
C ILE A 41 -57.19 -8.28 -15.46
N SER A 42 -56.63 -7.98 -16.64
CA SER A 42 -56.70 -8.88 -17.80
C SER A 42 -55.93 -10.18 -17.53
N THR A 43 -56.31 -11.25 -18.24
CA THR A 43 -55.63 -12.55 -18.12
C THR A 43 -54.13 -12.45 -18.43
N SER A 44 -53.75 -11.71 -19.47
CA SER A 44 -52.35 -11.53 -19.86
C SER A 44 -51.53 -10.74 -18.82
N PHE A 45 -52.13 -9.75 -18.17
CA PHE A 45 -51.47 -9.00 -17.09
C PHE A 45 -51.32 -9.86 -15.84
N ASN A 46 -52.33 -10.67 -15.51
CA ASN A 46 -52.26 -11.64 -14.42
C ASN A 46 -51.16 -12.69 -14.64
N ASP A 47 -51.03 -13.22 -15.85
CA ASP A 47 -49.98 -14.20 -16.19
C ASP A 47 -48.58 -13.58 -16.09
N LEU A 48 -48.42 -12.31 -16.51
CA LEU A 48 -47.16 -11.58 -16.35
C LEU A 48 -46.79 -11.37 -14.88
N ILE A 49 -47.77 -11.01 -14.04
CA ILE A 49 -47.57 -10.90 -12.59
C ILE A 49 -47.16 -12.25 -12.01
N ASN A 50 -47.88 -13.33 -12.34
CA ASN A 50 -47.59 -14.68 -11.85
C ASN A 50 -46.16 -15.12 -12.22
N ASP A 51 -45.76 -14.94 -13.48
CA ASP A 51 -44.41 -15.29 -13.95
C ASP A 51 -43.33 -14.46 -13.23
N SER A 52 -43.58 -13.16 -13.03
CA SER A 52 -42.64 -12.28 -12.32
C SER A 52 -42.53 -12.63 -10.82
N VAL A 53 -43.65 -12.95 -10.16
CA VAL A 53 -43.65 -13.40 -8.75
C VAL A 53 -42.90 -14.72 -8.62
N GLN A 54 -43.17 -15.69 -9.50
CA GLN A 54 -42.47 -16.98 -9.50
C GLN A 54 -40.96 -16.80 -9.69
N LYS A 55 -40.52 -16.00 -10.66
CA LYS A 55 -39.08 -15.73 -10.87
C LYS A 55 -38.43 -15.09 -9.65
N ALA A 56 -39.10 -14.14 -9.01
CA ALA A 56 -38.60 -13.47 -7.81
C ALA A 56 -38.48 -14.44 -6.63
N THR A 57 -39.41 -15.37 -6.47
CA THR A 57 -39.43 -16.27 -5.31
C THR A 57 -38.56 -17.50 -5.50
N GLN A 58 -38.43 -18.00 -6.74
CA GLN A 58 -37.56 -19.13 -7.08
C GLN A 58 -36.09 -18.85 -6.76
N ALA A 59 -35.62 -17.61 -6.99
CA ALA A 59 -34.27 -17.18 -6.64
C ALA A 59 -33.95 -17.31 -5.14
N LEU A 60 -34.99 -17.30 -4.29
CA LEU A 60 -34.91 -17.44 -2.84
C LEU A 60 -35.27 -18.85 -2.34
N GLY A 61 -35.46 -19.81 -3.25
CA GLY A 61 -35.78 -21.21 -2.91
C GLY A 61 -37.27 -21.51 -2.72
N TYR A 62 -38.17 -20.59 -3.12
CA TYR A 62 -39.62 -20.75 -3.00
C TYR A 62 -40.27 -20.94 -4.36
N TYR A 63 -40.67 -22.18 -4.64
CA TYR A 63 -41.23 -22.58 -5.94
C TYR A 63 -42.76 -22.64 -5.95
N ASN A 64 -43.38 -22.84 -4.78
CA ASN A 64 -44.82 -22.99 -4.62
C ASN A 64 -45.44 -21.76 -3.98
N VAL A 65 -45.26 -20.59 -4.59
CA VAL A 65 -45.83 -19.34 -4.11
C VAL A 65 -47.19 -19.11 -4.77
N VAL A 66 -48.23 -18.94 -3.95
CA VAL A 66 -49.60 -18.72 -4.41
C VAL A 66 -50.00 -17.28 -4.15
N ILE A 67 -50.50 -16.60 -5.18
CA ILE A 67 -51.06 -15.27 -5.02
C ILE A 67 -52.52 -15.41 -4.58
N SER A 68 -52.82 -15.05 -3.33
CA SER A 68 -54.15 -15.20 -2.73
C SER A 68 -55.10 -14.05 -3.08
N SER A 69 -54.57 -12.86 -3.35
CA SER A 69 -55.36 -11.74 -3.91
C SER A 69 -54.48 -10.75 -4.64
N ILE A 70 -55.02 -10.15 -5.70
CA ILE A 70 -54.39 -9.03 -6.43
C ILE A 70 -55.42 -7.91 -6.54
N GLU A 71 -55.01 -6.70 -6.17
CA GLU A 71 -55.79 -5.48 -6.28
C GLU A 71 -54.97 -4.42 -7.01
N LEU A 72 -55.52 -3.89 -8.11
CA LEU A 72 -54.93 -2.78 -8.85
C LEU A 72 -55.79 -1.53 -8.66
N SER A 73 -55.15 -0.40 -8.35
CA SER A 73 -55.84 0.86 -8.03
C SER A 73 -55.02 2.07 -8.44
N GLY A 74 -55.60 3.27 -8.40
CA GLY A 74 -54.94 4.53 -8.77
C GLY A 74 -55.42 5.10 -10.12
N GLU A 75 -55.07 6.35 -10.39
CA GLU A 75 -55.24 7.01 -11.69
C GLU A 75 -53.93 7.71 -12.08
N PRO A 76 -53.16 7.17 -13.06
CA PRO A 76 -53.37 5.90 -13.76
C PRO A 76 -53.25 4.69 -12.83
N CYS A 77 -53.70 3.51 -13.26
CA CYS A 77 -53.79 2.27 -12.46
C CYS A 77 -52.41 1.72 -12.05
N ASP A 78 -51.71 2.44 -11.17
CA ASP A 78 -50.29 2.31 -10.87
C ASP A 78 -50.00 1.78 -9.46
N LYS A 79 -51.02 1.43 -8.66
CA LYS A 79 -50.85 0.84 -7.33
C LYS A 79 -51.29 -0.62 -7.32
N LEU A 80 -50.31 -1.52 -7.21
CA LEU A 80 -50.52 -2.95 -7.13
C LEU A 80 -50.38 -3.41 -5.67
N ARG A 81 -51.48 -3.87 -5.08
CA ARG A 81 -51.46 -4.59 -3.81
C ARG A 81 -51.68 -6.06 -4.06
N MET A 82 -50.84 -6.90 -3.49
CA MET A 82 -51.06 -8.34 -3.55
C MET A 82 -50.85 -9.00 -2.20
N LYS A 83 -51.61 -10.06 -1.99
CA LYS A 83 -51.36 -11.01 -0.91
C LYS A 83 -50.77 -12.27 -1.47
N VAL A 84 -49.70 -12.71 -0.82
CA VAL A 84 -48.91 -13.86 -1.27
C VAL A 84 -48.81 -14.85 -0.12
N GLU A 85 -49.17 -16.10 -0.39
CA GLU A 85 -48.98 -17.22 0.51
C GLU A 85 -47.68 -17.93 0.16
N GLN A 86 -46.77 -17.91 1.12
CA GLN A 86 -45.48 -18.56 1.03
C GLN A 86 -45.70 -20.08 1.12
N GLY A 87 -45.44 -20.80 0.03
CA GLY A 87 -45.31 -22.25 0.08
C GLY A 87 -44.06 -22.68 0.87
N PRO A 88 -43.95 -23.97 1.21
CA PRO A 88 -42.77 -24.51 1.86
C PRO A 88 -41.50 -24.23 1.05
N GLN A 89 -40.38 -23.98 1.75
CA GLN A 89 -39.07 -23.89 1.12
C GLN A 89 -38.70 -25.23 0.49
N ILE A 90 -38.02 -25.18 -0.65
CA ILE A 90 -37.36 -26.37 -1.18
C ILE A 90 -36.21 -26.76 -0.23
N ILE A 91 -36.27 -27.96 0.34
CA ILE A 91 -35.23 -28.50 1.21
C ILE A 91 -34.35 -29.45 0.43
N VAL A 92 -33.03 -29.37 0.62
CA VAL A 92 -32.09 -30.27 -0.04
C VAL A 92 -32.21 -31.67 0.57
N ASP A 93 -32.53 -32.68 -0.23
CA ASP A 93 -32.70 -34.07 0.23
C ASP A 93 -31.50 -34.97 -0.09
N ASN A 94 -30.77 -34.63 -1.15
CA ASN A 94 -29.56 -35.33 -1.59
C ASN A 94 -28.51 -34.35 -2.10
N VAL A 95 -27.25 -34.57 -1.71
CA VAL A 95 -26.09 -33.83 -2.21
C VAL A 95 -25.02 -34.84 -2.57
N ASP A 96 -24.75 -34.98 -3.87
CA ASP A 96 -23.65 -35.77 -4.40
C ASP A 96 -22.67 -34.84 -5.12
N VAL A 97 -21.52 -34.60 -4.48
CA VAL A 97 -20.43 -33.80 -5.05
C VAL A 97 -19.19 -34.67 -5.09
N SER A 98 -18.74 -35.01 -6.29
CA SER A 98 -17.61 -35.90 -6.50
C SER A 98 -16.48 -35.22 -7.26
N LEU A 99 -15.26 -35.71 -7.04
CA LEU A 99 -14.04 -35.26 -7.70
C LEU A 99 -13.37 -36.44 -8.41
N THR A 100 -13.14 -36.28 -9.71
CA THR A 100 -12.24 -37.12 -10.48
C THR A 100 -10.97 -36.34 -10.79
N ILE A 101 -9.83 -36.86 -10.37
CA ILE A 101 -8.52 -36.21 -10.51
C ILE A 101 -7.44 -37.26 -10.76
N ASP A 102 -6.45 -36.94 -11.59
CA ASP A 102 -5.24 -37.74 -11.75
C ASP A 102 -4.21 -37.33 -10.68
N GLY A 103 -4.04 -38.18 -9.66
CA GLY A 103 -3.20 -37.91 -8.49
C GLY A 103 -4.01 -37.55 -7.24
N SER A 104 -3.51 -36.62 -6.43
CA SER A 104 -4.20 -36.13 -5.24
C SER A 104 -3.99 -34.64 -5.04
N ASP A 105 -5.01 -33.97 -4.49
CA ASP A 105 -4.94 -32.55 -4.18
C ASP A 105 -5.80 -32.22 -2.95
N GLU A 106 -5.16 -32.09 -1.79
CA GLU A 106 -5.85 -31.90 -0.51
C GLU A 106 -6.73 -30.64 -0.49
N LYS A 107 -6.30 -29.55 -1.15
CA LYS A 107 -7.07 -28.29 -1.15
C LYS A 107 -8.30 -28.40 -2.03
N LEU A 108 -8.18 -29.04 -3.20
CA LEU A 108 -9.32 -29.25 -4.07
C LEU A 108 -10.30 -30.26 -3.46
N GLN A 109 -9.79 -31.34 -2.85
CA GLN A 109 -10.62 -32.29 -2.11
C GLN A 109 -11.34 -31.62 -0.94
N ALA A 110 -10.65 -30.82 -0.13
CA ALA A 110 -11.28 -30.08 0.96
C ALA A 110 -12.38 -29.12 0.47
N ALA A 111 -12.23 -28.51 -0.71
CA ALA A 111 -13.25 -27.65 -1.29
C ALA A 111 -14.50 -28.42 -1.75
N ILE A 112 -14.34 -29.69 -2.14
CA ILE A 112 -15.44 -30.61 -2.47
C ILE A 112 -16.14 -31.05 -1.18
N ASP A 113 -15.38 -31.44 -0.16
CA ASP A 113 -15.91 -31.89 1.14
C ASP A 113 -16.64 -30.75 1.88
N GLN A 114 -16.22 -29.50 1.67
CA GLN A 114 -16.80 -28.29 2.26
C GLN A 114 -17.83 -27.61 1.34
N PHE A 115 -18.36 -28.32 0.33
CA PHE A 115 -19.38 -27.75 -0.54
C PHE A 115 -20.58 -27.25 0.30
N PRO A 116 -21.08 -26.02 0.08
CA PRO A 116 -21.95 -25.36 1.04
C PRO A 116 -23.39 -25.89 1.11
N ALA A 117 -23.80 -26.78 0.18
CA ALA A 117 -25.11 -27.39 0.23
C ALA A 117 -25.11 -28.62 1.14
N LYS A 118 -26.09 -28.71 2.05
CA LYS A 118 -26.23 -29.84 2.98
C LYS A 118 -27.65 -30.39 2.96
N VAL A 119 -27.76 -31.69 3.16
CA VAL A 119 -29.05 -32.37 3.33
C VAL A 119 -29.77 -31.82 4.56
N GLY A 120 -31.05 -31.48 4.40
CA GLY A 120 -31.91 -30.91 5.44
C GLY A 120 -31.92 -29.38 5.52
N GLU A 121 -31.09 -28.68 4.72
CA GLU A 121 -31.06 -27.21 4.66
C GLU A 121 -31.88 -26.66 3.46
N PRO A 122 -32.37 -25.42 3.52
CA PRO A 122 -33.03 -24.78 2.37
C PRO A 122 -32.10 -24.64 1.17
N LEU A 123 -32.63 -24.87 -0.04
CA LEU A 123 -31.89 -24.70 -1.28
C LEU A 123 -31.47 -23.23 -1.47
N ASN A 124 -30.16 -22.98 -1.52
CA ASN A 124 -29.60 -21.68 -1.87
C ASN A 124 -28.84 -21.74 -3.20
N GLN A 125 -29.49 -21.29 -4.29
CA GLN A 125 -28.92 -21.33 -5.63
C GLN A 125 -27.71 -20.41 -5.81
N SER A 126 -27.71 -19.25 -5.13
CA SER A 126 -26.59 -18.30 -5.20
C SER A 126 -25.32 -18.90 -4.59
N SER A 127 -25.46 -19.62 -3.47
CA SER A 127 -24.38 -20.34 -2.79
C SER A 127 -23.85 -21.49 -3.66
N TYR A 128 -24.75 -22.31 -4.22
CA TYR A 128 -24.38 -23.38 -5.15
C TYR A 128 -23.60 -22.85 -6.36
N SER A 129 -24.10 -21.81 -7.02
CA SER A 129 -23.48 -21.24 -8.23
C SER A 129 -22.10 -20.64 -7.93
N SER A 130 -21.98 -19.95 -6.78
CA SER A 130 -20.72 -19.39 -6.31
C SER A 130 -19.70 -20.48 -5.97
N ALA A 131 -20.13 -21.55 -5.29
CA ALA A 131 -19.26 -22.68 -4.94
C ALA A 131 -18.78 -23.43 -6.17
N LYS A 132 -19.69 -23.71 -7.12
CA LYS A 132 -19.37 -24.33 -8.42
C LYS A 132 -18.33 -23.52 -9.20
N THR A 133 -18.52 -22.20 -9.28
CA THR A 133 -17.55 -21.29 -9.92
C THR A 133 -16.22 -21.26 -9.16
N GLY A 134 -16.28 -21.31 -7.83
CA GLY A 134 -15.13 -21.40 -6.93
C GLY A 134 -14.30 -22.68 -7.16
N LEU A 135 -14.94 -23.83 -7.36
CA LEU A 135 -14.28 -25.10 -7.66
C LEU A 135 -13.50 -25.04 -9.00
N LEU A 136 -14.10 -24.49 -10.06
CA LEU A 136 -13.39 -24.30 -11.33
C LEU A 136 -12.23 -23.30 -11.19
N SER A 137 -12.45 -22.20 -10.46
CA SER A 137 -11.42 -21.19 -10.23
C SER A 137 -10.24 -21.75 -9.43
N LEU A 138 -10.52 -22.56 -8.39
CA LEU A 138 -9.51 -23.25 -7.60
C LEU A 138 -8.75 -24.27 -8.45
N SER A 139 -9.46 -25.02 -9.29
CA SER A 139 -8.86 -25.98 -10.23
C SER A 139 -7.85 -25.28 -11.15
N GLN A 140 -8.24 -24.16 -11.76
CA GLN A 140 -7.36 -23.35 -12.61
C GLN A 140 -6.16 -22.75 -11.83
N LEU A 141 -6.39 -22.23 -10.62
CA LEU A 141 -5.33 -21.70 -9.75
C LEU A 141 -4.25 -22.76 -9.48
N ARG A 142 -4.68 -24.02 -9.35
CA ARG A 142 -3.84 -25.17 -9.04
C ARG A 142 -3.35 -25.90 -10.29
N GLY A 143 -3.63 -25.42 -11.49
CA GLY A 143 -3.07 -25.96 -12.73
C GLY A 143 -3.86 -27.07 -13.39
N TYR A 144 -5.11 -27.29 -12.98
CA TYR A 144 -6.06 -28.17 -13.68
C TYR A 144 -6.81 -27.36 -14.74
N PHE A 145 -6.15 -27.07 -15.86
CA PHE A 145 -6.70 -26.19 -16.90
C PHE A 145 -7.80 -26.84 -17.75
N ASP A 146 -7.85 -28.17 -17.76
CA ASP A 146 -8.88 -28.95 -18.46
C ASP A 146 -10.09 -29.26 -17.57
N ALA A 147 -10.14 -28.69 -16.35
CA ALA A 147 -11.18 -28.96 -15.38
C ALA A 147 -12.57 -28.59 -15.90
N LYS A 148 -13.50 -29.53 -15.79
CA LYS A 148 -14.89 -29.39 -16.24
C LYS A 148 -15.83 -30.20 -15.35
N PHE A 149 -17.12 -29.88 -15.40
CA PHE A 149 -18.15 -30.72 -14.79
C PHE A 149 -18.62 -31.76 -15.80
N ASP A 150 -18.42 -33.03 -15.49
CA ASP A 150 -19.01 -34.13 -16.27
C ASP A 150 -20.51 -34.24 -15.99
N GLU A 151 -20.93 -33.93 -14.77
CA GLU A 151 -22.33 -33.77 -14.36
C GLU A 151 -22.54 -32.48 -13.56
N GLN A 152 -23.65 -31.78 -13.81
CA GLN A 152 -24.01 -30.51 -13.16
C GLN A 152 -25.53 -30.31 -13.16
N GLU A 153 -26.21 -30.92 -12.21
CA GLU A 153 -27.67 -30.91 -12.14
C GLU A 153 -28.18 -30.49 -10.75
N ILE A 154 -29.27 -29.71 -10.75
CA ILE A 154 -30.14 -29.53 -9.60
C ILE A 154 -31.53 -29.97 -10.05
N ARG A 155 -32.02 -31.08 -9.49
CA ARG A 155 -33.37 -31.58 -9.76
C ARG A 155 -34.30 -31.11 -8.64
N ILE A 156 -35.35 -30.39 -9.00
CA ILE A 156 -36.33 -29.85 -8.06
C ILE A 156 -37.61 -30.67 -8.17
N ASP A 157 -38.06 -31.23 -7.05
CA ASP A 157 -39.35 -31.87 -6.91
C ASP A 157 -40.31 -30.90 -6.21
N THR A 158 -41.22 -30.31 -6.98
CA THR A 158 -42.20 -29.34 -6.47
C THR A 158 -43.35 -30.00 -5.72
N GLU A 159 -43.56 -31.32 -5.83
CA GLU A 159 -44.60 -32.02 -5.07
C GLU A 159 -44.10 -32.35 -3.65
N GLN A 160 -42.87 -32.82 -3.55
CA GLN A 160 -42.21 -33.12 -2.27
C GLN A 160 -41.55 -31.91 -1.62
N ASN A 161 -41.40 -30.80 -2.36
CA ASN A 161 -40.65 -29.61 -1.98
C ASN A 161 -39.19 -29.92 -1.64
N THR A 162 -38.56 -30.78 -2.44
CA THR A 162 -37.17 -31.17 -2.25
C THR A 162 -36.30 -30.85 -3.45
N ALA A 163 -34.99 -30.76 -3.22
CA ALA A 163 -33.98 -30.63 -4.27
C ALA A 163 -32.86 -31.64 -4.10
N SER A 164 -32.52 -32.33 -5.19
CA SER A 164 -31.36 -33.21 -5.28
C SER A 164 -30.27 -32.54 -6.11
N ILE A 165 -29.07 -32.45 -5.56
CA ILE A 165 -27.92 -31.81 -6.21
C ILE A 165 -26.91 -32.88 -6.61
N THR A 166 -26.50 -32.89 -7.89
CA THR A 166 -25.44 -33.77 -8.41
C THR A 166 -24.39 -32.94 -9.14
N LEU A 167 -23.14 -33.03 -8.69
CA LEU A 167 -22.00 -32.34 -9.25
C LEU A 167 -20.81 -33.30 -9.35
N ALA A 168 -20.37 -33.61 -10.56
CA ALA A 168 -19.16 -34.40 -10.79
C ALA A 168 -18.09 -33.52 -11.42
N LEU A 169 -17.14 -33.04 -10.61
CA LEU A 169 -16.00 -32.27 -11.09
C LEU A 169 -14.91 -33.22 -11.59
N ASN A 170 -14.58 -33.12 -12.87
CA ASN A 170 -13.43 -33.78 -13.46
C ASN A 170 -12.30 -32.75 -13.62
N ALA A 171 -11.35 -32.77 -12.70
CA ALA A 171 -10.18 -31.90 -12.73
C ALA A 171 -9.14 -32.37 -13.76
N GLY A 172 -9.15 -33.65 -14.12
CA GLY A 172 -8.18 -34.26 -15.02
C GLY A 172 -6.77 -34.24 -14.42
N LYS A 173 -5.77 -34.03 -15.28
CA LYS A 173 -4.36 -34.04 -14.91
C LYS A 173 -3.84 -32.64 -14.64
N ARG A 174 -3.03 -32.52 -13.58
CA ARG A 174 -2.37 -31.28 -13.22
C ARG A 174 -1.28 -30.93 -14.22
N TYR A 175 -1.30 -29.72 -14.75
CA TYR A 175 -0.22 -29.22 -15.59
C TYR A 175 1.01 -28.89 -14.74
N GLN A 176 2.17 -28.98 -15.38
CA GLN A 176 3.48 -28.62 -14.84
C GLN A 176 4.01 -27.35 -15.50
N PHE A 177 4.91 -26.66 -14.83
CA PHE A 177 5.67 -25.57 -15.43
C PHE A 177 6.57 -26.10 -16.54
N GLY A 178 6.46 -25.50 -17.72
CA GLY A 178 7.35 -25.74 -18.85
C GLY A 178 8.55 -24.80 -18.82
N GLN A 179 9.26 -24.72 -19.95
CA GLN A 179 10.41 -23.82 -20.09
C GLN A 179 10.00 -22.34 -20.05
N LEU A 180 10.84 -21.52 -19.40
CA LEU A 180 10.76 -20.07 -19.47
C LEU A 180 11.18 -19.59 -20.87
N LYS A 181 10.32 -18.83 -21.53
CA LYS A 181 10.58 -18.18 -22.82
C LYS A 181 10.78 -16.68 -22.60
N LEU A 182 11.96 -16.19 -23.01
CA LEU A 182 12.35 -14.79 -22.86
C LEU A 182 12.36 -14.09 -24.22
N PRO A 183 12.16 -12.76 -24.27
CA PRO A 183 12.33 -11.99 -25.50
C PRO A 183 13.76 -12.14 -26.03
N GLN A 184 13.90 -12.19 -27.35
CA GLN A 184 15.24 -12.23 -27.96
C GLN A 184 16.01 -10.95 -27.65
N GLY A 185 17.31 -11.07 -27.37
CA GLY A 185 18.19 -9.94 -27.08
C GLY A 185 18.02 -9.30 -25.70
N ILE A 186 17.16 -9.85 -24.83
CA ILE A 186 16.99 -9.31 -23.47
C ILE A 186 18.29 -9.43 -22.67
N ARG A 187 18.75 -8.32 -22.10
CA ARG A 187 20.03 -8.23 -21.38
C ARG A 187 19.88 -8.72 -19.94
N ALA A 188 18.71 -8.51 -19.35
CA ALA A 188 18.39 -8.87 -17.97
C ALA A 188 18.17 -10.38 -17.74
N LYS A 189 18.59 -11.27 -18.65
CA LYS A 189 18.37 -12.73 -18.55
C LYS A 189 18.85 -13.32 -17.22
N ALA A 190 20.04 -12.92 -16.76
CA ALA A 190 20.60 -13.41 -15.50
C ALA A 190 19.74 -13.01 -14.29
N LEU A 191 19.29 -11.75 -14.25
CA LEU A 191 18.42 -11.24 -13.19
C LEU A 191 17.03 -11.91 -13.20
N ILE A 192 16.45 -12.12 -14.38
CA ILE A 192 15.16 -12.81 -14.52
C ILE A 192 15.25 -14.22 -13.92
N ASN A 193 16.34 -14.94 -14.19
CA ASN A 193 16.55 -16.28 -13.66
C ASN A 193 16.78 -16.30 -12.14
N GLN A 194 17.40 -15.27 -11.56
CA GLN A 194 17.63 -15.18 -10.12
C GLN A 194 16.34 -15.00 -9.31
N VAL A 195 15.30 -14.44 -9.92
CA VAL A 195 14.01 -14.19 -9.24
C VAL A 195 12.92 -15.18 -9.61
N LEU A 196 13.27 -16.25 -10.30
CA LEU A 196 12.35 -17.31 -10.72
C LEU A 196 11.84 -18.10 -9.50
N THR A 197 10.53 -18.30 -9.41
CA THR A 197 9.84 -18.89 -8.25
C THR A 197 9.43 -20.35 -8.46
N PHE A 198 9.71 -20.89 -9.65
CA PHE A 198 9.32 -22.24 -10.05
C PHE A 198 10.43 -22.89 -10.89
N GLN A 199 10.43 -24.21 -10.96
CA GLN A 199 11.33 -24.97 -11.83
C GLN A 199 10.55 -25.68 -12.94
N PRO A 200 11.10 -25.84 -14.16
CA PRO A 200 10.49 -26.68 -15.18
C PRO A 200 10.26 -28.11 -14.68
N GLY A 201 9.08 -28.67 -14.93
CA GLY A 201 8.63 -29.98 -14.45
C GLY A 201 7.93 -29.97 -13.09
N GLU A 202 8.01 -28.87 -12.33
CA GLU A 202 7.24 -28.70 -11.10
C GLU A 202 5.76 -28.51 -11.39
N GLU A 203 4.87 -28.98 -10.50
CA GLU A 203 3.43 -28.76 -10.60
C GLU A 203 3.06 -27.27 -10.67
N TYR A 204 2.12 -26.93 -11.55
CA TYR A 204 1.72 -25.55 -11.74
C TYR A 204 0.96 -24.99 -10.52
N HIS A 205 1.33 -23.77 -10.12
CA HIS A 205 0.58 -22.98 -9.14
C HIS A 205 0.57 -21.52 -9.57
N ALA A 206 -0.61 -20.94 -9.76
CA ALA A 206 -0.74 -19.56 -10.24
C ALA A 206 -0.10 -18.53 -9.29
N GLU A 207 -0.07 -18.84 -7.98
CA GLU A 207 0.60 -18.03 -6.97
C GLU A 207 2.09 -17.82 -7.25
N LYS A 208 2.79 -18.87 -7.72
CA LYS A 208 4.21 -18.75 -8.12
C LYS A 208 4.40 -17.81 -9.30
N VAL A 209 3.48 -17.83 -10.28
CA VAL A 209 3.52 -16.90 -11.42
C VAL A 209 3.23 -15.47 -10.97
N ALA A 210 2.31 -15.27 -10.03
CA ALA A 210 2.02 -13.97 -9.44
C ALA A 210 3.23 -13.42 -8.67
N GLU A 211 3.87 -14.26 -7.85
CA GLU A 211 5.10 -13.92 -7.14
C GLU A 211 6.25 -13.59 -8.10
N PHE A 212 6.44 -14.38 -9.15
CA PHE A 212 7.44 -14.09 -10.18
C PHE A 212 7.18 -12.75 -10.88
N ASN A 213 5.92 -12.44 -11.20
CA ASN A 213 5.53 -11.15 -11.74
C ASN A 213 5.84 -9.99 -10.78
N GLN A 214 5.60 -10.18 -9.48
CA GLN A 214 5.95 -9.21 -8.46
C GLN A 214 7.46 -9.01 -8.38
N ASN A 215 8.24 -10.08 -8.35
CA ASN A 215 9.70 -10.03 -8.29
C ASN A 215 10.29 -9.33 -9.54
N LEU A 216 9.78 -9.64 -10.73
CA LEU A 216 10.17 -8.97 -11.98
C LEU A 216 9.91 -7.46 -11.95
N LYS A 217 8.85 -7.00 -11.28
CA LYS A 217 8.58 -5.56 -11.10
C LYS A 217 9.56 -4.95 -10.08
N LEU A 218 9.81 -5.66 -8.98
CA LEU A 218 10.63 -5.18 -7.86
C LEU A 218 12.13 -5.07 -8.20
N ILE A 219 12.67 -5.90 -9.10
CA ILE A 219 14.07 -5.73 -9.57
C ILE A 219 14.31 -4.38 -10.26
N GLY A 220 13.25 -3.69 -10.71
CA GLY A 220 13.32 -2.33 -11.22
C GLY A 220 14.03 -2.16 -12.56
N TYR A 221 14.33 -3.25 -13.29
CA TYR A 221 15.03 -3.25 -14.58
C TYR A 221 14.14 -2.93 -15.78
N PHE A 222 12.83 -3.14 -15.64
CA PHE A 222 11.88 -3.07 -16.74
C PHE A 222 10.96 -1.85 -16.62
N GLN A 223 10.63 -1.25 -17.76
CA GLN A 223 9.55 -0.28 -17.87
C GLN A 223 8.21 -1.00 -17.83
N GLN A 224 8.13 -2.16 -18.50
CA GLN A 224 6.97 -3.03 -18.51
C GLN A 224 7.47 -4.47 -18.45
N VAL A 225 6.85 -5.31 -17.63
CA VAL A 225 7.16 -6.73 -17.54
C VAL A 225 5.95 -7.53 -17.09
N VAL A 226 5.69 -8.64 -17.77
CA VAL A 226 4.69 -9.63 -17.39
C VAL A 226 5.16 -11.01 -17.80
N ALA A 227 5.04 -11.97 -16.88
CA ALA A 227 5.18 -13.40 -17.14
C ALA A 227 3.78 -14.00 -17.21
N ARG A 228 3.49 -14.74 -18.29
CA ARG A 228 2.19 -15.38 -18.49
C ARG A 228 2.33 -16.85 -18.94
N PRO A 229 1.47 -17.75 -18.46
CA PRO A 229 1.37 -19.09 -19.01
C PRO A 229 0.82 -19.04 -20.44
N THR A 230 1.35 -19.87 -21.34
CA THR A 230 0.87 -19.97 -22.72
C THR A 230 0.27 -21.35 -22.98
N LEU A 231 -1.01 -21.52 -22.61
CA LEU A 231 -1.74 -22.80 -22.74
C LEU A 231 -1.78 -23.33 -24.18
N SER A 232 -1.91 -22.45 -25.18
CA SER A 232 -1.91 -22.84 -26.59
C SER A 232 -0.58 -23.43 -27.10
N LYS A 233 0.50 -23.29 -26.32
CA LYS A 233 1.81 -23.88 -26.58
C LYS A 233 2.17 -24.98 -25.58
N ALA A 234 1.20 -25.44 -24.78
CA ALA A 234 1.42 -26.54 -23.85
C ALA A 234 1.60 -27.86 -24.62
N ALA A 235 2.53 -28.69 -24.16
CA ALA A 235 2.78 -30.03 -24.70
C ALA A 235 3.05 -30.97 -23.52
N ASP A 236 2.51 -32.19 -23.55
CA ASP A 236 2.68 -33.19 -22.49
C ASP A 236 2.37 -32.66 -21.08
N TYR A 237 1.29 -31.87 -20.96
CA TYR A 237 0.90 -31.18 -19.72
C TYR A 237 1.94 -30.21 -19.16
N GLN A 238 2.92 -29.77 -19.95
CA GLN A 238 3.89 -28.74 -19.57
C GLN A 238 3.55 -27.40 -20.22
N ILE A 239 3.38 -26.35 -19.41
CA ILE A 239 2.98 -25.02 -19.88
C ILE A 239 4.19 -24.10 -19.92
N PRO A 240 4.65 -23.65 -21.10
CA PRO A 240 5.71 -22.66 -21.16
C PRO A 240 5.24 -21.32 -20.57
N ILE A 241 6.14 -20.68 -19.81
CA ILE A 241 5.92 -19.34 -19.27
C ILE A 241 6.63 -18.34 -20.18
N GLU A 242 5.87 -17.45 -20.81
CA GLU A 242 6.38 -16.42 -21.69
C GLU A 242 6.53 -15.10 -20.93
N VAL A 243 7.74 -14.56 -20.90
CA VAL A 243 8.03 -13.23 -20.35
C VAL A 243 7.95 -12.22 -21.48
N ILE A 244 7.10 -11.23 -21.31
CA ILE A 244 7.00 -10.06 -22.18
C ILE A 244 7.54 -8.88 -21.38
N ALA A 245 8.65 -8.32 -21.82
CA ALA A 245 9.35 -7.27 -21.09
C ALA A 245 9.95 -6.22 -22.02
N THR A 246 9.91 -4.96 -21.57
CA THR A 246 10.63 -3.84 -22.15
C THR A 246 11.55 -3.26 -21.08
N GLU A 247 12.85 -3.21 -21.37
CA GLU A 247 13.87 -2.68 -20.45
C GLU A 247 13.74 -1.17 -20.26
N LYS A 248 14.08 -0.67 -19.07
CA LYS A 248 14.14 0.77 -18.83
C LYS A 248 15.17 1.43 -19.77
N PRO A 249 14.96 2.71 -20.14
CA PRO A 249 15.96 3.47 -20.87
C PRO A 249 17.28 3.50 -20.10
N ARG A 250 18.37 3.68 -20.83
CA ARG A 250 19.73 3.67 -20.28
C ARG A 250 19.93 4.73 -19.20
N ASP A 251 19.34 5.91 -19.40
CA ASP A 251 19.50 7.06 -18.52
C ASP A 251 18.11 7.65 -18.22
N ILE A 252 17.84 7.92 -16.94
CA ILE A 252 16.61 8.51 -16.43
C ILE A 252 17.00 9.77 -15.67
N PHE A 253 16.33 10.87 -15.98
CA PHE A 253 16.55 12.17 -15.34
C PHE A 253 15.26 12.59 -14.63
N ASN A 254 15.36 12.87 -13.34
CA ASN A 254 14.27 13.38 -12.53
C ASN A 254 14.65 14.77 -12.01
N VAL A 255 13.73 15.71 -12.13
CA VAL A 255 13.89 17.09 -11.61
C VAL A 255 12.76 17.35 -10.64
N GLY A 256 13.11 17.82 -9.44
CA GLY A 256 12.18 18.20 -8.40
C GLY A 256 12.45 19.64 -7.97
N GLY A 257 11.39 20.34 -7.58
CA GLY A 257 11.46 21.67 -7.02
C GLY A 257 10.53 21.79 -5.82
N GLY A 258 10.89 22.62 -4.86
CA GLY A 258 10.07 22.91 -3.70
C GLY A 258 10.46 24.23 -3.06
N VAL A 259 9.67 24.65 -2.08
CA VAL A 259 9.99 25.81 -1.25
C VAL A 259 9.47 25.55 0.16
N SER A 260 10.18 26.05 1.16
CA SER A 260 9.67 26.16 2.52
C SER A 260 10.10 27.49 3.14
N THR A 261 9.43 27.87 4.23
CA THR A 261 9.86 28.99 5.08
C THR A 261 11.16 28.73 5.83
N ASP A 262 11.57 27.46 5.90
CA ASP A 262 12.69 27.01 6.71
C ASP A 262 13.97 26.92 5.90
N THR A 263 13.92 26.34 4.70
CA THR A 263 15.08 26.10 3.85
C THR A 263 15.04 26.88 2.52
N GLY A 264 14.04 27.76 2.36
CA GLY A 264 13.87 28.56 1.15
C GLY A 264 13.51 27.71 -0.07
N PRO A 265 13.75 28.23 -1.29
CA PRO A 265 13.62 27.46 -2.52
C PRO A 265 14.64 26.32 -2.56
N ARG A 266 14.21 25.15 -3.03
CA ARG A 266 15.06 23.97 -3.21
C ARG A 266 14.83 23.32 -4.57
N VAL A 267 15.92 22.81 -5.15
CA VAL A 267 15.92 22.08 -6.42
C VAL A 267 16.68 20.78 -6.24
N GLN A 268 16.18 19.73 -6.87
CA GLN A 268 16.78 18.41 -6.89
C GLN A 268 16.90 17.91 -8.33
N PHE A 269 18.08 17.45 -8.71
CA PHE A 269 18.32 16.78 -9.98
C PHE A 269 18.87 15.39 -9.69
N LYS A 270 18.21 14.37 -10.23
CA LYS A 270 18.62 12.98 -10.09
C LYS A 270 18.81 12.35 -11.45
N TRP A 271 20.03 11.88 -11.70
CA TRP A 271 20.34 11.01 -12.82
C TRP A 271 20.46 9.57 -12.33
N GLU A 272 19.73 8.67 -12.97
CA GLU A 272 19.80 7.24 -12.72
C GLU A 272 20.15 6.50 -14.01
N ARG A 273 21.09 5.58 -13.89
CA ARG A 273 21.37 4.54 -14.88
C ARG A 273 20.99 3.20 -14.24
N PRO A 274 19.77 2.68 -14.52
CA PRO A 274 19.25 1.48 -13.87
C PRO A 274 20.08 0.23 -14.13
N TRP A 275 20.88 0.25 -15.20
CA TRP A 275 21.77 -0.84 -15.58
C TRP A 275 23.04 -0.32 -16.24
N VAL A 276 24.20 -0.75 -15.74
CA VAL A 276 25.52 -0.45 -16.35
C VAL A 276 26.15 -1.67 -17.02
N ASN A 277 25.72 -2.87 -16.66
CA ASN A 277 26.22 -4.13 -17.18
C ASN A 277 25.13 -5.23 -17.11
N LEU A 278 25.45 -6.41 -17.65
CA LEU A 278 24.54 -7.57 -17.67
C LEU A 278 24.33 -8.23 -16.28
N ARG A 279 25.09 -7.83 -15.25
CA ARG A 279 25.02 -8.39 -13.89
C ARG A 279 24.05 -7.66 -12.97
N GLY A 280 23.39 -6.61 -13.45
CA GLY A 280 22.41 -5.92 -12.62
C GLY A 280 22.88 -4.62 -11.98
N HIS A 281 24.16 -4.25 -12.16
CA HIS A 281 24.71 -3.09 -11.47
C HIS A 281 24.02 -1.80 -11.92
N SER A 282 23.87 -0.83 -11.03
CA SER A 282 23.26 0.48 -11.32
C SER A 282 24.11 1.62 -10.78
N LEU A 283 23.94 2.79 -11.38
CA LEU A 283 24.63 4.03 -11.00
C LEU A 283 23.59 5.13 -10.84
N SER A 284 23.73 5.96 -9.82
CA SER A 284 22.94 7.19 -9.69
C SER A 284 23.81 8.35 -9.24
N ALA A 285 23.47 9.55 -9.70
CA ALA A 285 23.99 10.79 -9.17
C ALA A 285 22.82 11.71 -8.82
N GLU A 286 22.92 12.39 -7.70
CA GLU A 286 21.88 13.25 -7.17
C GLU A 286 22.51 14.56 -6.71
N VAL A 287 21.96 15.67 -7.18
CA VAL A 287 22.30 17.03 -6.76
C VAL A 287 21.07 17.60 -6.10
N PHE A 288 21.24 18.11 -4.89
CA PHE A 288 20.26 18.87 -4.14
C PHE A 288 20.86 20.23 -3.80
N ALA A 289 20.07 21.29 -3.95
CA ALA A 289 20.48 22.63 -3.57
C ALA A 289 19.29 23.37 -2.97
N SER A 290 19.51 23.98 -1.81
CA SER A 290 18.64 24.95 -1.15
C SER A 290 19.46 26.20 -0.79
N THR A 291 18.85 27.17 -0.12
CA THR A 291 19.59 28.34 0.36
C THR A 291 20.57 27.99 1.48
N LEU A 292 20.30 26.92 2.25
CA LEU A 292 21.08 26.54 3.43
C LEU A 292 22.01 25.35 3.21
N GLU A 293 21.67 24.47 2.25
CA GLU A 293 22.42 23.23 2.00
C GLU A 293 22.60 22.99 0.50
N GLN A 294 23.80 22.58 0.10
CA GLN A 294 24.06 22.00 -1.21
C GLN A 294 24.70 20.63 -1.04
N ASN A 295 24.19 19.64 -1.78
CA ASN A 295 24.54 18.24 -1.60
C ASN A 295 24.67 17.54 -2.95
N LEU A 296 25.81 16.89 -3.18
CA LEU A 296 26.07 16.05 -4.32
C LEU A 296 26.34 14.63 -3.81
N ARG A 297 25.62 13.64 -4.33
CA ARG A 297 25.84 12.23 -4.02
C ARG A 297 25.91 11.39 -5.28
N ALA A 298 26.92 10.55 -5.39
CA ALA A 298 26.99 9.50 -6.40
C ALA A 298 26.99 8.12 -5.72
N SER A 299 26.26 7.16 -6.30
CA SER A 299 26.08 5.82 -5.74
C SER A 299 26.20 4.76 -6.82
N TYR A 300 26.99 3.73 -6.56
CA TYR A 300 27.11 2.54 -7.38
C TYR A 300 26.56 1.33 -6.64
N LYS A 301 25.53 0.69 -7.19
CA LYS A 301 24.84 -0.46 -6.57
C LYS A 301 25.14 -1.75 -7.32
N ILE A 302 25.44 -2.80 -6.56
CA ILE A 302 25.76 -4.15 -7.02
C ILE A 302 24.76 -5.13 -6.39
N PRO A 303 23.77 -5.64 -7.14
CA PRO A 303 22.90 -6.72 -6.68
C PRO A 303 23.71 -7.99 -6.39
N LEU A 304 23.31 -8.76 -5.38
CA LEU A 304 23.94 -10.05 -5.05
C LEU A 304 22.98 -11.22 -5.36
N GLU A 305 22.93 -12.24 -4.50
CA GLU A 305 22.20 -13.50 -4.76
C GLU A 305 20.68 -13.28 -4.90
N ASP A 306 20.12 -12.49 -3.98
CA ASP A 306 18.74 -12.02 -4.03
C ASP A 306 18.75 -10.53 -4.41
N PRO A 307 18.56 -10.20 -5.71
CA PRO A 307 18.67 -8.83 -6.19
C PRO A 307 17.56 -7.90 -5.66
N LEU A 308 16.51 -8.45 -5.04
CA LEU A 308 15.40 -7.70 -4.47
C LEU A 308 15.78 -7.10 -3.12
N ASP A 309 16.38 -7.92 -2.27
CA ASP A 309 16.62 -7.59 -0.87
C ASP A 309 18.11 -7.47 -0.51
N ASN A 310 19.03 -7.95 -1.35
CA ASN A 310 20.45 -8.05 -1.01
C ASN A 310 21.35 -7.36 -2.04
N TYR A 311 22.04 -6.30 -1.64
CA TYR A 311 23.01 -5.62 -2.49
C TYR A 311 24.16 -4.97 -1.72
N LEU A 312 25.25 -4.69 -2.43
CA LEU A 312 26.32 -3.79 -2.00
C LEU A 312 26.12 -2.42 -2.64
N SER A 313 26.48 -1.35 -1.95
CA SER A 313 26.55 -0.02 -2.55
C SER A 313 27.79 0.73 -2.11
N PHE A 314 28.41 1.43 -3.05
CA PHE A 314 29.50 2.37 -2.79
C PHE A 314 29.00 3.77 -3.08
N GLN A 315 29.16 4.68 -2.12
CA GLN A 315 28.66 6.05 -2.23
C GLN A 315 29.78 7.03 -1.97
N VAL A 316 29.81 8.10 -2.76
CA VAL A 316 30.61 9.29 -2.50
C VAL A 316 29.68 10.48 -2.39
N GLY A 317 29.97 11.39 -1.48
CA GLY A 317 29.11 12.54 -1.22
C GLY A 317 29.91 13.77 -0.85
N PHE A 318 29.42 14.93 -1.27
CA PHE A 318 29.88 16.24 -0.84
C PHE A 318 28.66 17.02 -0.34
N LYS A 319 28.75 17.59 0.85
CA LYS A 319 27.73 18.47 1.42
C LYS A 319 28.39 19.79 1.84
N ALA A 320 27.81 20.91 1.44
CA ALA A 320 28.13 22.23 1.96
C ALA A 320 26.89 22.76 2.69
N GLU A 321 27.09 23.35 3.86
CA GLU A 321 26.03 23.90 4.70
C GLU A 321 26.43 25.28 5.22
N ASP A 322 25.50 26.21 5.15
CA ASP A 322 25.57 27.55 5.73
C ASP A 322 24.19 27.81 6.36
N ASN A 323 24.11 27.60 7.67
CA ASN A 323 22.86 27.57 8.41
C ASN A 323 23.04 28.08 9.84
N ASN A 324 22.36 29.17 10.18
CA ASN A 324 22.50 29.86 11.46
C ASN A 324 23.98 30.13 11.77
N ASP A 325 24.52 29.49 12.80
CA ASP A 325 25.90 29.67 13.27
C ASP A 325 26.81 28.51 12.83
N THR A 326 26.39 27.75 11.81
CA THR A 326 27.10 26.59 11.26
C THR A 326 27.52 26.86 9.83
N GLU A 327 28.82 26.80 9.56
CA GLU A 327 29.37 26.71 8.21
C GLU A 327 30.16 25.42 8.08
N SER A 328 29.79 24.50 7.17
CA SER A 328 30.50 23.21 7.03
C SER A 328 30.62 22.73 5.59
N GLU A 329 31.69 21.98 5.33
CA GLU A 329 31.95 21.26 4.07
C GLU A 329 32.36 19.82 4.41
N THR A 330 31.48 18.86 4.11
CA THR A 330 31.65 17.44 4.41
C THR A 330 31.89 16.65 3.13
N LEU A 331 33.00 15.92 3.07
CA LEU A 331 33.28 14.89 2.06
C LEU A 331 33.10 13.51 2.67
N THR A 332 32.36 12.64 1.98
CA THR A 332 32.11 11.26 2.42
C THR A 332 32.44 10.24 1.35
N ALA A 333 32.97 9.10 1.78
CA ALA A 333 33.07 7.88 0.98
C ALA A 333 32.60 6.69 1.83
N SER A 334 31.64 5.92 1.36
CA SER A 334 31.09 4.79 2.12
C SER A 334 30.92 3.52 1.31
N ALA A 335 31.15 2.39 1.96
CA ALA A 335 30.78 1.06 1.50
C ALA A 335 29.65 0.55 2.39
N GLN A 336 28.57 0.06 1.79
CA GLN A 336 27.37 -0.36 2.50
C GLN A 336 26.89 -1.71 2.00
N ARG A 337 26.45 -2.55 2.94
CA ARG A 337 25.78 -3.82 2.68
C ARG A 337 24.33 -3.69 3.11
N HIS A 338 23.42 -3.96 2.20
CA HIS A 338 21.97 -3.86 2.41
C HIS A 338 21.36 -5.25 2.44
N TRP A 339 20.44 -5.46 3.39
CA TRP A 339 19.60 -6.64 3.54
C TRP A 339 18.15 -6.22 3.75
N GLY A 340 17.23 -6.74 2.95
CA GLY A 340 15.82 -6.37 2.96
C GLY A 340 15.52 -5.02 2.31
N SER A 341 14.41 -4.96 1.58
CA SER A 341 13.93 -3.75 0.89
C SER A 341 13.39 -2.66 1.80
N GLY A 342 13.02 -2.99 3.05
CA GLY A 342 12.46 -2.04 4.01
C GLY A 342 11.02 -1.62 3.71
N GLN A 343 10.45 -2.14 2.62
CA GLN A 343 9.05 -1.94 2.22
C GLN A 343 8.22 -3.13 2.73
N GLY A 344 7.37 -2.90 3.73
CA GLY A 344 6.58 -3.97 4.34
C GLY A 344 7.36 -4.89 5.29
N SER A 345 8.67 -5.08 5.05
CA SER A 345 9.63 -5.80 5.90
C SER A 345 10.69 -4.86 6.49
N TRP A 346 11.54 -5.38 7.38
CA TRP A 346 12.70 -4.65 7.90
C TRP A 346 13.85 -4.63 6.89
N SER A 347 14.51 -3.48 6.75
CA SER A 347 15.80 -3.32 6.08
C SER A 347 16.91 -3.11 7.10
N LYS A 348 18.05 -3.76 6.87
CA LYS A 348 19.27 -3.65 7.66
C LYS A 348 20.36 -3.14 6.73
N ILE A 349 21.15 -2.19 7.19
CA ILE A 349 22.28 -1.64 6.46
C ILE A 349 23.48 -1.70 7.39
N GLY A 350 24.55 -2.37 6.98
CA GLY A 350 25.85 -2.28 7.63
C GLY A 350 26.76 -1.43 6.77
N PHE A 351 27.49 -0.48 7.35
CA PHE A 351 28.31 0.44 6.56
C PHE A 351 29.65 0.75 7.23
N LEU A 352 30.59 1.15 6.39
CA LEU A 352 31.84 1.80 6.75
C LEU A 352 31.89 3.12 5.98
N ARG A 353 31.97 4.25 6.68
CA ARG A 353 32.01 5.60 6.09
C ARG A 353 33.30 6.30 6.50
N LEU A 354 34.07 6.74 5.53
CA LEU A 354 35.10 7.75 5.73
C LEU A 354 34.44 9.12 5.55
N GLU A 355 34.66 10.01 6.50
CA GLU A 355 34.08 11.36 6.55
C GLU A 355 35.18 12.35 6.87
N GLN A 356 35.27 13.42 6.10
CA GLN A 356 36.14 14.55 6.40
C GLN A 356 35.29 15.80 6.34
N GLU A 357 35.25 16.55 7.44
CA GLU A 357 34.47 17.78 7.54
C GLU A 357 35.36 18.94 7.94
N SER A 358 35.29 20.03 7.18
CA SER A 358 35.81 21.33 7.59
C SER A 358 34.65 22.21 8.02
N PHE A 359 34.65 22.66 9.27
CA PHE A 359 33.50 23.37 9.85
C PHE A 359 33.91 24.51 10.79
N THR A 360 33.01 25.47 10.90
CA THR A 360 32.99 26.56 11.86
C THR A 360 31.66 26.43 12.61
N GLN A 361 31.70 26.42 13.94
CA GLN A 361 30.49 26.40 14.78
C GLN A 361 30.52 27.58 15.75
N GLY A 362 29.55 28.48 15.62
CA GLY A 362 29.53 29.74 16.34
C GLY A 362 30.78 30.56 16.07
N SER A 363 31.32 31.14 17.13
CA SER A 363 32.55 31.95 17.07
C SER A 363 33.85 31.14 17.14
N ALA A 364 33.80 29.81 17.04
CA ALA A 364 35.00 28.98 17.03
C ALA A 364 35.82 29.17 15.75
N ASP A 365 37.15 29.00 15.82
CA ASP A 365 37.99 28.96 14.63
C ASP A 365 37.60 27.78 13.72
N ARG A 366 37.74 27.92 12.40
CA ARG A 366 37.48 26.84 11.44
C ARG A 366 38.40 25.64 11.73
N GLN A 367 37.80 24.46 11.87
CA GLN A 367 38.50 23.20 12.17
C GLN A 367 38.26 22.17 11.07
N SER A 368 39.06 21.10 11.07
CA SER A 368 38.86 19.94 10.20
C SER A 368 38.94 18.67 11.03
N THR A 369 37.94 17.81 10.87
CA THR A 369 37.88 16.50 11.56
C THR A 369 37.68 15.40 10.52
N SER A 370 38.50 14.36 10.61
CA SER A 370 38.42 13.14 9.80
C SER A 370 37.99 11.96 10.66
N LEU A 371 36.98 11.22 10.21
CA LEU A 371 36.41 10.08 10.91
C LEU A 371 36.29 8.86 9.99
N LEU A 372 36.72 7.71 10.47
CA LEU A 372 36.30 6.41 9.95
C LEU A 372 35.21 5.83 10.85
N ILE A 373 34.02 5.72 10.29
CA ILE A 373 32.77 5.42 10.99
C ILE A 373 32.22 4.07 10.52
N PRO A 374 32.53 2.95 11.19
CA PRO A 374 31.68 1.76 11.13
C PRO A 374 30.31 2.04 11.77
N GLY A 375 29.25 1.53 11.16
CA GLY A 375 27.91 1.71 11.68
C GLY A 375 26.87 0.76 11.10
N GLY A 376 25.66 0.86 11.64
CA GLY A 376 24.52 0.07 11.22
C GLY A 376 23.22 0.84 11.31
N THR A 377 22.34 0.62 10.34
CA THR A 377 20.97 1.15 10.32
C THR A 377 19.97 0.01 10.28
N LEU A 378 18.98 0.02 11.17
CA LEU A 378 17.78 -0.81 11.11
C LEU A 378 16.59 0.09 10.77
N SER A 379 15.83 -0.24 9.73
CA SER A 379 14.68 0.58 9.34
C SER A 379 13.51 -0.23 8.80
N ARG A 380 12.30 0.32 8.93
CA ARG A 380 11.09 -0.26 8.35
C ARG A 380 10.13 0.84 7.95
N ARG A 381 9.51 0.71 6.78
CA ARG A 381 8.44 1.60 6.31
C ARG A 381 7.24 0.78 5.84
N ARG A 382 6.07 1.11 6.38
CA ARG A 382 4.77 0.55 5.99
C ARG A 382 3.80 1.68 5.71
N SER A 383 3.02 1.59 4.64
CA SER A 383 2.05 2.63 4.29
C SER A 383 0.89 2.07 3.48
N ARG A 384 -0.30 2.63 3.68
CA ARG A 384 -1.53 2.40 2.91
C ARG A 384 -2.19 3.75 2.61
N GLY A 385 -2.92 3.86 1.50
CA GLY A 385 -3.66 5.08 1.12
C GLY A 385 -3.06 5.92 -0.03
N GLY A 386 -1.97 5.48 -0.67
CA GLY A 386 -1.37 6.21 -1.79
C GLY A 386 -0.74 7.54 -1.35
N LEU A 387 -1.08 8.65 -2.01
CA LEU A 387 -0.58 9.99 -1.67
C LEU A 387 -1.15 10.52 -0.34
N ASP A 388 -2.41 10.21 -0.01
CA ASP A 388 -2.99 10.51 1.31
C ASP A 388 -2.86 9.28 2.21
N ILE A 389 -1.70 9.16 2.86
CA ILE A 389 -1.41 8.04 3.75
C ILE A 389 -2.42 8.07 4.92
N ASN A 390 -3.27 7.05 5.01
CA ASN A 390 -4.27 6.91 6.07
C ASN A 390 -3.79 5.99 7.20
N TRP A 391 -2.89 5.08 6.90
CA TRP A 391 -2.22 4.21 7.85
C TRP A 391 -0.78 4.03 7.42
N GLY A 392 0.15 4.16 8.34
CA GLY A 392 1.54 3.85 8.05
C GLY A 392 2.45 4.11 9.23
N ASP A 393 3.65 3.56 9.16
CA ASP A 393 4.68 3.86 10.12
C ASP A 393 6.07 3.72 9.50
N ARG A 394 6.98 4.56 9.98
CA ARG A 394 8.40 4.59 9.63
C ARG A 394 9.20 4.54 10.91
N GLN A 395 10.10 3.57 11.03
CA GLN A 395 11.06 3.50 12.11
C GLN A 395 12.47 3.42 11.54
N ARG A 396 13.43 4.11 12.16
CA ARG A 396 14.85 4.07 11.79
C ARG A 396 15.68 4.15 13.07
N ILE A 397 16.64 3.24 13.21
CA ILE A 397 17.63 3.23 14.29
C ILE A 397 18.99 3.23 13.61
N THR A 398 19.88 4.14 13.98
CA THR A 398 21.26 4.18 13.48
C THR A 398 22.22 4.16 14.65
N ILE A 399 23.29 3.37 14.52
CA ILE A 399 24.39 3.30 15.47
C ILE A 399 25.68 3.53 14.69
N GLU A 400 26.52 4.42 15.19
CA GLU A 400 27.77 4.86 14.58
C GLU A 400 28.86 4.87 15.65
N GLY A 401 30.07 4.44 15.29
CA GLY A 401 31.24 4.53 16.15
C GLY A 401 32.46 5.01 15.38
N ALA A 402 33.35 5.75 16.02
CA ALA A 402 34.65 6.16 15.48
C ALA A 402 35.70 6.00 16.59
N SER A 403 36.96 5.71 16.22
CA SER A 403 38.02 5.63 17.22
C SER A 403 39.37 6.18 16.76
N LYS A 404 40.05 6.88 17.67
CA LYS A 404 41.43 7.37 17.53
C LYS A 404 42.45 6.26 17.30
N SER A 405 42.17 5.06 17.80
CA SER A 405 43.04 3.89 17.58
C SER A 405 43.09 3.43 16.12
N LEU A 406 42.20 3.94 15.27
CA LEU A 406 42.18 3.69 13.83
C LEU A 406 42.73 4.92 13.08
N VAL A 407 41.86 5.60 12.32
CA VAL A 407 42.23 6.77 11.49
C VAL A 407 41.39 8.00 11.83
N SER A 408 40.58 7.94 12.89
CA SER A 408 39.69 9.03 13.29
C SER A 408 40.40 10.02 14.21
N ASP A 409 40.03 11.29 14.15
CA ASP A 409 40.58 12.35 15.01
C ASP A 409 39.96 12.35 16.42
N ILE A 410 38.78 11.77 16.59
CA ILE A 410 38.08 11.61 17.89
C ILE A 410 37.54 10.20 18.12
N ASP A 411 37.36 9.84 19.40
CA ASP A 411 36.54 8.70 19.78
C ASP A 411 35.08 9.18 19.82
N LEU A 412 34.19 8.48 19.12
CA LEU A 412 32.78 8.85 19.01
C LEU A 412 31.90 7.61 19.05
N PHE A 413 30.79 7.71 19.77
CA PHE A 413 29.69 6.76 19.71
C PHE A 413 28.39 7.55 19.59
N ARG A 414 27.63 7.31 18.53
CA ARG A 414 26.38 8.02 18.25
C ARG A 414 25.26 7.01 18.01
N VAL A 415 24.12 7.27 18.62
CA VAL A 415 22.88 6.52 18.40
C VAL A 415 21.75 7.48 18.09
N SER A 416 20.95 7.15 17.08
CA SER A 416 19.74 7.90 16.73
C SER A 416 18.55 6.97 16.48
N LEU A 417 17.37 7.41 16.90
CA LEU A 417 16.09 6.73 16.73
C LEU A 417 15.08 7.73 16.17
N GLU A 418 14.49 7.41 15.04
CA GLU A 418 13.37 8.14 14.45
C GLU A 418 12.15 7.23 14.36
N SER A 419 10.98 7.75 14.70
CA SER A 419 9.73 7.01 14.66
C SER A 419 8.59 7.93 14.24
N LYS A 420 7.85 7.53 13.20
CA LYS A 420 6.66 8.23 12.72
C LYS A 420 5.51 7.26 12.55
N TRP A 421 4.34 7.62 13.03
CA TRP A 421 3.13 6.80 12.97
C TRP A 421 1.98 7.64 12.45
N ILE A 422 1.23 7.08 11.51
CA ILE A 422 -0.01 7.67 10.99
C ILE A 422 -1.10 6.64 11.20
N ARG A 423 -2.17 7.01 11.90
CA ARG A 423 -3.34 6.16 12.13
C ARG A 423 -4.59 6.97 11.84
N SER A 424 -5.47 6.43 11.00
CA SER A 424 -6.77 7.04 10.73
C SER A 424 -7.89 6.09 11.14
N TYR A 425 -8.93 6.65 11.73
CA TYR A 425 -10.21 5.99 12.00
C TYR A 425 -11.32 6.87 11.44
N ASP A 426 -12.07 6.34 10.48
CA ASP A 426 -12.97 7.13 9.63
C ASP A 426 -12.25 8.38 9.06
N LYS A 427 -12.72 9.59 9.34
CA LYS A 427 -12.13 10.85 8.88
C LYS A 427 -11.01 11.35 9.80
N HIS A 428 -10.88 10.82 11.01
CA HIS A 428 -9.95 11.32 12.02
C HIS A 428 -8.56 10.71 11.79
N ARG A 429 -7.52 11.54 11.67
CA ARG A 429 -6.14 11.08 11.54
C ARG A 429 -5.26 11.64 12.64
N LEU A 430 -4.53 10.74 13.29
CA LEU A 430 -3.50 11.04 14.26
C LEU A 430 -2.12 10.74 13.65
N THR A 431 -1.21 11.70 13.74
CA THR A 431 0.19 11.56 13.40
C THR A 431 1.02 11.71 14.67
N LEU A 432 1.89 10.74 14.94
CA LEU A 432 2.85 10.78 16.04
C LEU A 432 4.26 10.78 15.46
N ARG A 433 5.14 11.65 15.94
CA ARG A 433 6.58 11.65 15.63
C ARG A 433 7.38 11.64 16.93
N ALA A 434 8.47 10.89 16.93
CA ALA A 434 9.48 10.93 17.97
C ALA A 434 10.88 10.80 17.34
N GLU A 435 11.83 11.62 17.79
CA GLU A 435 13.23 11.60 17.38
C GLU A 435 14.09 11.69 18.64
N LEU A 436 14.96 10.71 18.83
CA LEU A 436 15.89 10.63 19.95
C LEU A 436 17.31 10.46 19.43
N GLY A 437 18.28 11.11 20.09
CA GLY A 437 19.68 11.05 19.71
C GLY A 437 20.59 11.18 20.92
N ALA A 438 21.74 10.51 20.88
CA ALA A 438 22.80 10.69 21.87
C ALA A 438 24.18 10.55 21.22
N ILE A 439 25.13 11.37 21.67
CA ILE A 439 26.54 11.37 21.27
C ILE A 439 27.40 11.26 22.53
N ALA A 440 28.22 10.21 22.60
CA ALA A 440 29.32 10.10 23.54
C ALA A 440 30.63 10.28 22.78
N THR A 441 31.50 11.15 23.27
CA THR A 441 32.79 11.46 22.64
C THR A 441 33.76 11.98 23.69
N ASP A 442 35.06 11.84 23.41
CA ASP A 442 36.14 12.37 24.23
C ASP A 442 36.39 13.87 24.01
N ASP A 443 36.00 14.43 22.86
CA ASP A 443 36.10 15.86 22.57
C ASP A 443 34.94 16.35 21.69
N PHE A 444 33.96 17.02 22.30
CA PHE A 444 32.78 17.50 21.59
C PHE A 444 33.04 18.71 20.69
N ASN A 445 34.08 19.49 20.99
CA ASN A 445 34.43 20.64 20.15
C ASN A 445 34.92 20.21 18.77
N GLN A 446 35.57 19.04 18.70
CA GLN A 446 36.02 18.43 17.46
C GLN A 446 34.95 17.56 16.76
N VAL A 447 33.76 17.38 17.36
CA VAL A 447 32.66 16.70 16.67
C VAL A 447 32.21 17.56 15.48
N PRO A 448 32.22 17.03 14.26
CA PRO A 448 31.72 17.72 13.08
C PRO A 448 30.31 18.27 13.29
N SER A 449 30.04 19.50 12.84
CA SER A 449 28.72 20.14 12.97
C SER A 449 27.60 19.27 12.40
N SER A 450 27.85 18.56 11.29
CA SER A 450 26.87 17.67 10.67
C SER A 450 26.46 16.45 11.53
N LEU A 451 27.25 16.11 12.55
CA LEU A 451 26.97 15.01 13.48
C LEU A 451 26.31 15.47 14.78
N ARG A 452 26.37 16.77 15.10
CA ARG A 452 25.71 17.37 16.28
C ARG A 452 24.20 17.40 16.10
N TYR A 453 23.47 17.61 17.19
CA TYR A 453 22.02 17.71 17.15
C TYR A 453 21.54 19.16 17.26
N PHE A 454 20.56 19.50 16.43
CA PHE A 454 19.80 20.74 16.48
C PHE A 454 18.32 20.41 16.35
N ALA A 455 17.46 21.23 16.94
CA ALA A 455 16.01 21.11 16.87
C ALA A 455 15.35 22.39 16.34
N GLY A 456 14.06 22.31 16.02
CA GLY A 456 13.30 23.43 15.45
C GLY A 456 13.09 23.34 13.94
N GLY A 457 12.00 23.95 13.46
CA GLY A 457 11.54 23.85 12.07
C GLY A 457 10.33 22.94 11.88
N ASP A 458 9.83 22.85 10.65
CA ASP A 458 8.56 22.21 10.30
C ASP A 458 8.56 20.69 10.54
N GLN A 459 9.73 20.04 10.40
CA GLN A 459 9.94 18.61 10.67
C GLN A 459 10.49 18.31 12.08
N SER A 460 10.65 19.30 12.96
CA SER A 460 11.17 19.09 14.32
C SER A 460 10.25 19.69 15.39
N ILE A 461 10.39 20.99 15.70
CA ILE A 461 9.52 21.70 16.65
C ILE A 461 9.01 22.95 15.96
N ARG A 462 7.76 22.89 15.49
CA ARG A 462 7.12 24.04 14.82
C ARG A 462 7.00 25.19 15.81
N GLY A 463 7.01 26.41 15.30
CA GLY A 463 7.07 27.64 16.11
C GLY A 463 8.48 28.21 16.25
N PHE A 464 9.52 27.37 16.12
CA PHE A 464 10.92 27.81 16.08
C PHE A 464 11.47 27.79 14.65
N GLY A 465 12.58 28.50 14.44
CA GLY A 465 13.33 28.42 13.18
C GLY A 465 13.96 27.05 12.97
N PHE A 466 14.31 26.77 11.72
CA PHE A 466 15.02 25.56 11.34
C PHE A 466 16.33 25.46 12.12
N GLU A 467 16.52 24.36 12.85
CA GLU A 467 17.74 24.08 13.62
C GLU A 467 18.18 25.19 14.59
N ASN A 468 17.21 25.96 15.10
CA ASN A 468 17.44 27.12 15.96
C ASN A 468 17.30 26.80 17.46
N LEU A 469 17.33 25.53 17.84
CA LEU A 469 17.26 25.07 19.22
C LEU A 469 18.43 24.12 19.50
N SER A 470 19.35 24.57 20.34
CA SER A 470 20.52 23.82 20.84
C SER A 470 21.07 24.53 22.09
N PRO A 471 22.13 24.01 22.73
CA PRO A 471 22.93 24.83 23.64
C PRO A 471 23.47 26.08 22.94
N VAL A 472 23.63 27.16 23.71
CA VAL A 472 24.09 28.47 23.25
C VAL A 472 25.27 28.90 24.11
N VAL A 473 26.37 29.29 23.47
CA VAL A 473 27.56 29.85 24.13
C VAL A 473 27.90 31.17 23.46
N ASP A 474 28.05 32.23 24.25
CA ASP A 474 28.32 33.60 23.77
C ASP A 474 27.30 34.12 22.72
N GLY A 475 26.08 33.61 22.75
CA GLY A 475 25.00 34.00 21.84
C GLY A 475 24.90 33.15 20.57
N GLU A 476 25.81 32.19 20.39
CA GLU A 476 25.92 31.34 19.20
C GLU A 476 25.48 29.89 19.51
N LEU A 477 24.80 29.25 18.58
CA LEU A 477 24.39 27.84 18.64
C LEU A 477 25.60 26.92 18.52
N THR A 478 25.76 25.97 19.45
CA THR A 478 26.89 25.04 19.47
C THR A 478 26.53 23.61 19.07
N GLY A 479 25.24 23.28 19.00
CA GLY A 479 24.73 21.93 18.80
C GLY A 479 24.76 21.09 20.09
N GLY A 480 23.78 20.20 20.24
CA GLY A 480 23.61 19.37 21.44
C GLY A 480 24.20 17.95 21.31
N ARG A 481 24.54 17.37 22.46
CA ARG A 481 24.92 15.95 22.60
C ARG A 481 23.71 15.02 22.54
N TYR A 482 22.55 15.51 22.98
CA TYR A 482 21.30 14.76 23.02
C TYR A 482 20.25 15.46 22.17
N LEU A 483 19.39 14.67 21.53
CA LEU A 483 18.18 15.13 20.87
C LEU A 483 16.99 14.41 21.50
N SER A 484 15.97 15.16 21.87
CA SER A 484 14.71 14.61 22.34
C SER A 484 13.56 15.42 21.76
N VAL A 485 12.90 14.92 20.72
CA VAL A 485 11.78 15.59 20.05
C VAL A 485 10.58 14.66 19.96
N ALA A 486 9.39 15.16 20.28
CA ALA A 486 8.13 14.48 20.15
C ALA A 486 7.06 15.42 19.57
N SER A 487 6.16 14.87 18.76
CA SER A 487 5.04 15.62 18.17
C SER A 487 3.80 14.77 18.08
N VAL A 488 2.66 15.39 18.41
CA VAL A 488 1.33 14.84 18.24
C VAL A 488 0.53 15.79 17.36
N GLU A 489 0.06 15.30 16.22
CA GLU A 489 -0.80 16.07 15.30
C GLU A 489 -2.11 15.32 15.06
N TYR A 490 -3.21 16.04 15.24
CA TYR A 490 -4.54 15.61 14.84
C TYR A 490 -4.96 16.34 13.56
N SER A 491 -5.50 15.62 12.58
CA SER A 491 -5.98 16.20 11.32
C SER A 491 -7.29 15.60 10.83
N TYR A 492 -8.12 16.45 10.22
CA TYR A 492 -9.47 16.11 9.76
C TYR A 492 -9.69 16.63 8.32
N PRO A 493 -10.23 15.81 7.40
CA PRO A 493 -10.52 16.21 6.04
C PRO A 493 -11.78 17.08 6.01
N LEU A 494 -11.64 18.34 5.56
CA LEU A 494 -12.75 19.28 5.50
C LEU A 494 -13.53 19.14 4.18
N VAL A 495 -12.79 19.05 3.07
CA VAL A 495 -13.27 18.81 1.71
C VAL A 495 -12.25 17.90 1.00
N PRO A 496 -12.56 17.32 -0.17
CA PRO A 496 -11.61 16.46 -0.88
C PRO A 496 -10.24 17.14 -1.04
N ASN A 497 -9.16 16.40 -0.74
CA ASN A 497 -7.77 16.84 -0.77
C ASN A 497 -7.35 17.90 0.27
N TRP A 498 -8.25 18.40 1.11
CA TRP A 498 -7.94 19.37 2.16
C TRP A 498 -8.10 18.79 3.55
N ARG A 499 -7.08 18.94 4.39
CA ARG A 499 -7.13 18.57 5.81
C ARG A 499 -6.74 19.75 6.66
N ILE A 500 -7.54 20.04 7.67
CA ILE A 500 -7.15 20.92 8.76
C ILE A 500 -6.42 20.10 9.83
N ALA A 501 -5.52 20.73 10.56
CA ALA A 501 -4.72 20.08 11.57
C ALA A 501 -4.48 20.99 12.78
N THR A 502 -4.33 20.37 13.94
CA THR A 502 -3.81 20.98 15.17
C THR A 502 -2.74 20.06 15.73
N PHE A 503 -1.75 20.63 16.40
CA PHE A 503 -0.63 19.86 16.91
C PHE A 503 -0.03 20.45 18.16
N VAL A 504 0.72 19.61 18.86
CA VAL A 504 1.63 19.98 19.94
C VAL A 504 2.98 19.32 19.65
N ASP A 505 4.05 20.11 19.72
CA ASP A 505 5.42 19.63 19.62
C ASP A 505 6.14 19.91 20.95
N ALA A 506 7.06 19.04 21.34
CA ALA A 506 7.88 19.21 22.54
C ALA A 506 9.27 18.62 22.31
N GLY A 507 10.30 19.30 22.75
CA GLY A 507 11.66 18.78 22.69
C GLY A 507 12.76 19.82 22.73
N ASN A 508 14.00 19.37 22.62
CA ASN A 508 15.18 20.22 22.41
C ASN A 508 16.36 19.38 21.90
N ALA A 509 17.41 20.07 21.44
CA ALA A 509 18.77 19.54 21.45
C ALA A 509 19.54 20.16 22.62
N SER A 510 20.27 19.34 23.39
CA SER A 510 20.81 19.74 24.68
C SER A 510 22.09 18.97 25.05
N ASP A 511 22.82 19.44 26.07
CA ASP A 511 23.99 18.75 26.61
C ASP A 511 23.64 17.62 27.57
N ASP A 512 22.46 17.69 28.19
CA ASP A 512 21.89 16.65 29.06
C ASP A 512 20.54 16.14 28.52
N PRO A 513 20.18 14.86 28.73
CA PRO A 513 18.92 14.31 28.22
C PRO A 513 17.68 15.06 28.74
N PHE A 514 16.80 15.49 27.83
CA PHE A 514 15.52 16.17 28.11
C PHE A 514 15.64 17.56 28.75
N ASP A 515 16.83 18.14 28.80
CA ASP A 515 17.04 19.47 29.37
C ASP A 515 16.51 20.58 28.45
N ASP A 516 16.18 21.73 29.05
CA ASP A 516 15.69 22.94 28.36
C ASP A 516 14.56 22.70 27.34
N THR A 517 13.69 21.73 27.61
CA THR A 517 12.63 21.31 26.68
C THR A 517 11.77 22.50 26.23
N ALA A 518 11.76 22.76 24.92
CA ALA A 518 10.87 23.72 24.28
C ALA A 518 9.52 23.07 23.97
N TYR A 519 8.46 23.87 24.00
CA TYR A 519 7.10 23.43 23.70
C TYR A 519 6.49 24.32 22.63
N SER A 520 5.64 23.73 21.79
CA SER A 520 4.83 24.50 20.86
C SER A 520 3.47 23.90 20.65
N PHE A 521 2.53 24.75 20.25
CA PHE A 521 1.22 24.35 19.80
C PHE A 521 0.83 25.19 18.59
N GLY A 522 0.02 24.62 17.71
CA GLY A 522 -0.37 25.34 16.51
C GLY A 522 -1.53 24.73 15.77
N VAL A 523 -1.97 25.47 14.77
CA VAL A 523 -3.05 25.09 13.85
C VAL A 523 -2.57 25.24 12.43
N GLY A 524 -3.12 24.46 11.52
CA GLY A 524 -2.74 24.53 10.12
C GLY A 524 -3.55 23.61 9.26
N GLY A 525 -2.99 23.27 8.11
CA GLY A 525 -3.61 22.34 7.21
C GLY A 525 -2.69 21.91 6.08
N SER A 526 -3.18 20.93 5.34
CA SER A 526 -2.52 20.43 4.15
C SER A 526 -3.51 20.32 3.00
N TRP A 527 -3.03 20.66 1.81
CA TRP A 527 -3.73 20.44 0.55
C TRP A 527 -2.91 19.49 -0.32
N LEU A 528 -3.50 18.35 -0.69
CA LEU A 528 -2.92 17.48 -1.71
C LEU A 528 -3.19 18.08 -3.09
N SER A 529 -2.22 18.85 -3.60
CA SER A 529 -2.26 19.39 -4.95
C SER A 529 -1.84 18.33 -5.98
N PRO A 530 -2.15 18.52 -7.28
CA PRO A 530 -1.68 17.63 -8.35
C PRO A 530 -0.15 17.49 -8.43
N VAL A 531 0.61 18.46 -7.89
CA VAL A 531 2.07 18.50 -7.93
C VAL A 531 2.73 18.11 -6.59
N GLY A 532 1.93 17.71 -5.59
CA GLY A 532 2.41 17.28 -4.27
C GLY A 532 1.69 17.97 -3.11
N PRO A 533 1.95 17.54 -1.87
CA PRO A 533 1.34 18.14 -0.69
C PRO A 533 1.87 19.56 -0.45
N ILE A 534 0.95 20.47 -0.15
CA ILE A 534 1.22 21.82 0.34
C ILE A 534 0.77 21.87 1.79
N ARG A 535 1.63 22.38 2.68
CA ARG A 535 1.35 22.48 4.12
C ARG A 535 1.54 23.91 4.59
N LEU A 536 0.64 24.34 5.45
CA LEU A 536 0.69 25.64 6.09
C LEU A 536 0.29 25.50 7.56
N TYR A 537 1.16 25.91 8.46
CA TYR A 537 0.93 25.87 9.90
C TYR A 537 1.31 27.20 10.54
N LEU A 538 0.50 27.68 11.47
CA LEU A 538 0.82 28.77 12.37
C LEU A 538 1.05 28.18 13.75
N ALA A 539 2.23 28.45 14.31
CA ALA A 539 2.71 27.80 15.51
C ALA A 539 3.21 28.84 16.52
N ARG A 540 2.87 28.65 17.79
CA ARG A 540 3.44 29.42 18.90
C ARG A 540 4.39 28.53 19.69
N GLY A 541 5.64 28.94 19.79
CA GLY A 541 6.70 28.26 20.55
C GLY A 541 7.03 28.98 21.86
N LYS A 542 7.45 28.22 22.86
CA LYS A 542 8.06 28.71 24.10
C LYS A 542 9.24 27.81 24.49
N SER A 543 10.43 28.38 24.56
CA SER A 543 11.62 27.75 25.13
C SER A 543 11.97 28.43 26.47
N VAL A 544 13.12 28.09 27.04
CA VAL A 544 13.65 28.77 28.23
C VAL A 544 14.01 30.22 27.92
N THR A 545 14.53 30.48 26.72
CA THR A 545 15.02 31.79 26.29
C THR A 545 13.96 32.62 25.57
N ASP A 546 13.06 31.98 24.81
CA ASP A 546 12.27 32.67 23.79
C ASP A 546 10.78 32.31 23.79
N GLN A 547 9.99 33.24 23.26
CA GLN A 547 8.62 33.02 22.85
C GLN A 547 8.43 33.52 21.42
N THR A 548 7.97 32.63 20.55
CA THR A 548 7.91 32.89 19.11
C THR A 548 6.52 32.58 18.56
N ILE A 549 6.16 33.28 17.49
CA ILE A 549 5.02 32.92 16.63
C ILE A 549 5.60 32.82 15.22
N ARG A 550 5.47 31.66 14.58
CA ARG A 550 6.06 31.40 13.26
C ARG A 550 5.06 30.74 12.33
N LEU A 551 5.06 31.23 11.09
CA LEU A 551 4.36 30.61 9.99
C LEU A 551 5.31 29.60 9.33
N HIS A 552 4.85 28.36 9.22
CA HIS A 552 5.54 27.25 8.58
C HIS A 552 4.83 26.93 7.28
N PHE A 553 5.51 27.09 6.17
CA PHE A 553 5.01 26.72 4.85
C PHE A 553 5.95 25.71 4.22
N SER A 554 5.40 24.66 3.62
CA SER A 554 6.17 23.74 2.79
C SER A 554 5.36 23.26 1.58
N MET A 555 6.00 23.28 0.41
CA MET A 555 5.47 22.76 -0.84
C MET A 555 6.49 21.82 -1.49
N GLY A 556 5.97 20.75 -2.10
CA GLY A 556 6.76 19.73 -2.80
C GLY A 556 6.70 18.39 -2.08
N PRO A 557 7.33 17.34 -2.63
CA PRO A 557 7.31 16.03 -2.00
C PRO A 557 7.84 16.10 -0.56
N ALA A 558 7.10 15.49 0.36
CA ALA A 558 7.60 15.17 1.69
C ALA A 558 8.53 13.97 1.52
N LEU A 559 9.83 14.18 1.72
CA LEU A 559 10.86 13.13 1.61
C LEU A 559 10.52 11.88 2.46
#